data_AF-A0A929K7M7-F1
#
_entry.id   AF-A0A929K7M7-F1
#
_cell.length_a   1.000
_cell.length_b   1.000
_cell.length_c   1.000
_cell.angle_alpha   90.00
_cell.angle_beta   90.00
_cell.angle_gamma   90.00
#
_symmetry.space_group_name_H-M   'P 1'
#
loop_
_entity.id
_entity.type
_entity.pdbx_description
1 polymer ?
#
loop_
_entity_poly.entity_id
_entity_poly.type
_entity_poly.pdbx_seq_one_letter_code
_entity_poly.pdbx_strand_id
1 'polypeptide(L)'
;KVDISRYEEYADENGRLKLGLENKFKLLKDMGWEEADTVYLENKKLKNLLKKRNSSILAHGLEPVEKDTAKELFDAVNVYAKIVLPELNELMEEARFPKL
;
A
#
# COMPACT_ATOMS: atom_id res chain seq x y z
N LYS A 1 -20.76 9.92 -10.50
CA LYS A 1 -19.92 11.04 -10.01
C LYS A 1 -19.36 10.57 -8.67
N VAL A 2 -18.03 10.57 -8.51
CA VAL A 2 -17.39 10.19 -7.25
C VAL A 2 -17.75 11.25 -6.22
N ASP A 3 -18.41 10.84 -5.13
CA ASP A 3 -18.73 11.75 -4.04
C ASP A 3 -17.48 11.95 -3.18
N ILE A 4 -16.80 13.07 -3.41
CA ILE A 4 -15.56 13.42 -2.71
C ILE A 4 -15.81 14.25 -1.44
N SER A 5 -17.06 14.56 -1.10
CA SER A 5 -17.41 15.39 0.07
C SER A 5 -16.83 14.85 1.37
N ARG A 6 -16.78 13.52 1.49
CA ARG A 6 -16.14 12.80 2.61
C ARG A 6 -14.65 13.11 2.78
N TYR A 7 -13.96 13.51 1.71
CA TYR A 7 -12.52 13.72 1.72
C TYR A 7 -12.11 15.20 1.78
N GLU A 8 -13.07 16.14 1.77
CA GLU A 8 -12.81 17.58 1.76
C GLU A 8 -11.97 18.04 2.96
N GLU A 9 -12.18 17.45 4.14
CA GLU A 9 -11.39 17.76 5.35
C GLU A 9 -9.90 17.42 5.21
N TYR A 10 -9.52 16.59 4.24
CA TYR A 10 -8.13 16.22 3.99
C TYR A 10 -7.46 17.10 2.92
N ALA A 11 -8.18 18.06 2.33
CA ALA A 11 -7.59 18.98 1.37
C ALA A 11 -6.68 20.00 2.07
N ASP A 12 -5.50 20.25 1.48
CA ASP A 12 -4.69 21.40 1.88
C ASP A 12 -5.17 22.70 1.22
N GLU A 13 -4.50 23.82 1.54
CA GLU A 13 -4.79 25.15 1.00
C GLU A 13 -4.74 25.23 -0.54
N ASN A 14 -4.09 24.26 -1.20
CA ASN A 14 -4.00 24.16 -2.66
C ASN A 14 -4.97 23.13 -3.25
N GLY A 15 -5.90 22.59 -2.44
CA GLY A 15 -6.87 21.59 -2.85
C GLY A 15 -6.29 20.18 -3.03
N ARG A 16 -5.09 19.89 -2.51
CA ARG A 16 -4.48 18.55 -2.61
C ARG A 16 -4.91 17.69 -1.43
N LEU A 17 -5.47 16.53 -1.71
CA LEU A 17 -5.91 15.57 -0.69
C LEU A 17 -4.71 14.88 0.00
N LYS A 18 -4.57 15.10 1.30
CA LYS A 18 -3.58 14.45 2.17
C LYS A 18 -4.21 13.26 2.87
N LEU A 19 -4.35 12.16 2.14
CA LEU A 19 -4.98 10.93 2.64
C LEU A 19 -3.97 9.95 3.23
N GLY A 20 -4.30 9.38 4.39
CA GLY A 20 -3.67 8.17 4.90
C GLY A 20 -4.02 6.95 4.03
N LEU A 21 -3.25 5.86 4.17
CA LEU A 21 -3.40 4.66 3.32
C LEU A 21 -4.83 4.12 3.30
N GLU A 22 -5.49 4.02 4.45
CA GLU A 22 -6.87 3.57 4.56
C GLU A 22 -7.84 4.44 3.74
N ASN A 23 -7.74 5.76 3.85
CA ASN A 23 -8.61 6.67 3.10
C ASN A 23 -8.28 6.70 1.62
N LYS A 24 -7.03 6.45 1.21
CA LYS A 24 -6.68 6.26 -0.21
C LYS A 24 -7.41 5.07 -0.80
N PHE A 25 -7.42 3.91 -0.13
CA PHE A 25 -8.15 2.74 -0.63
C PHE A 25 -9.67 2.92 -0.61
N LYS A 26 -10.22 3.61 0.40
CA LYS A 26 -11.65 3.98 0.39
C LYS A 26 -11.99 4.88 -0.80
N LEU A 27 -11.16 5.89 -1.07
CA LEU A 27 -11.34 6.76 -2.22
C LEU A 27 -11.27 5.95 -3.53
N LEU A 28 -10.29 5.07 -3.69
CA LEU A 28 -10.20 4.23 -4.89
C LEU A 28 -11.45 3.35 -5.07
N LYS A 29 -11.99 2.78 -3.99
CA LYS A 29 -13.27 2.05 -4.02
C LYS A 29 -14.43 2.94 -4.44
N ASP A 30 -14.55 4.14 -3.86
CA ASP A 30 -15.57 5.12 -4.21
C ASP A 30 -15.44 5.60 -5.68
N MET A 31 -14.24 5.49 -6.25
CA MET A 31 -13.92 5.73 -7.66
C MET A 31 -14.21 4.52 -8.57
N GLY A 32 -14.64 3.39 -8.03
CA GLY A 32 -15.02 2.17 -8.76
C GLY A 32 -13.93 1.11 -8.88
N TRP A 33 -12.82 1.23 -8.13
CA TRP A 33 -11.79 0.17 -8.08
C TRP A 33 -12.15 -0.86 -7.01
N GLU A 34 -12.93 -1.87 -7.40
CA GLU A 34 -13.46 -2.91 -6.51
C GLU A 34 -12.36 -3.76 -5.85
N GLU A 35 -11.19 -3.89 -6.49
CA GLU A 35 -10.04 -4.59 -5.93
C GLU A 35 -9.51 -3.94 -4.64
N ALA A 36 -9.89 -2.70 -4.32
CA ALA A 36 -9.53 -2.03 -3.07
C ALA A 36 -9.89 -2.86 -1.82
N ASP A 37 -11.00 -3.60 -1.85
CA ASP A 37 -11.41 -4.46 -0.73
C ASP A 37 -10.45 -5.61 -0.49
N THR A 38 -10.20 -6.39 -1.54
CA THR A 38 -9.39 -7.61 -1.50
C THR A 38 -7.90 -7.28 -1.30
N VAL A 39 -7.43 -6.19 -1.91
CA VAL A 39 -6.05 -5.71 -1.76
C VAL A 39 -5.82 -5.22 -0.34
N TYR A 40 -6.71 -4.39 0.21
CA TYR A 40 -6.43 -3.68 1.46
C TYR A 40 -7.60 -3.56 2.45
N LEU A 41 -8.79 -3.08 2.06
CA LEU A 41 -9.82 -2.66 3.05
C LEU A 41 -10.28 -3.82 3.93
N GLU A 42 -10.47 -5.00 3.37
CA GLU A 42 -10.88 -6.22 4.08
C GLU A 42 -9.69 -7.14 4.43
N ASN A 43 -8.49 -6.79 3.93
CA ASN A 43 -7.29 -7.61 4.07
C ASN A 43 -6.62 -7.45 5.44
N LYS A 44 -7.15 -8.15 6.45
CA LYS A 44 -6.60 -8.16 7.81
C LYS A 44 -5.15 -8.62 7.87
N LYS A 45 -4.74 -9.56 7.00
CA LYS A 45 -3.36 -10.07 6.96
C LYS A 45 -2.39 -8.95 6.57
N LEU A 46 -2.66 -8.24 5.47
CA LEU A 46 -1.82 -7.12 5.04
C LEU A 46 -1.79 -6.00 6.08
N LYS A 47 -2.95 -5.62 6.66
CA LYS A 47 -2.99 -4.60 7.71
C LYS A 47 -2.13 -4.99 8.92
N ASN A 48 -2.14 -6.25 9.32
CA ASN A 48 -1.30 -6.75 10.42
C ASN A 48 0.20 -6.71 10.06
N LEU A 49 0.57 -7.10 8.85
CA LEU A 49 1.96 -7.04 8.37
C LEU A 49 2.47 -5.59 8.31
N LEU A 50 1.65 -4.66 7.81
CA LEU A 50 1.97 -3.23 7.81
C LEU A 50 2.12 -2.66 9.22
N LYS A 51 1.26 -3.08 10.16
CA LYS A 51 1.38 -2.70 11.57
C LYS A 51 2.73 -3.15 12.15
N LYS A 52 3.12 -4.41 11.93
CA LYS A 52 4.43 -4.94 12.35
C LYS A 52 5.61 -4.16 11.73
N ARG A 53 5.52 -3.82 10.44
CA ARG A 53 6.53 -2.98 9.76
C ARG A 53 6.63 -1.60 10.40
N ASN A 54 5.50 -0.98 10.72
CA ASN A 54 5.46 0.37 11.30
C ASN A 54 5.98 0.41 12.74
N SER A 55 5.76 -0.64 13.53
CA SER A 55 6.34 -0.76 14.88
C SER A 55 7.83 -1.13 14.87
N SER A 56 8.44 -1.34 13.70
CA SER A 56 9.82 -1.78 13.62
C SER A 56 10.84 -0.66 13.80
N ILE A 57 12.05 -1.03 14.23
CA ILE A 57 13.22 -0.13 14.41
C ILE A 57 13.54 0.68 13.15
N LEU A 58 13.37 0.07 11.97
CA LEU A 58 13.67 0.73 10.69
C LEU A 58 12.53 1.63 10.19
N ALA A 59 11.41 1.70 10.92
CA ALA A 59 10.30 2.59 10.62
C ALA A 59 10.13 3.63 11.72
N HIS A 60 9.19 3.42 12.64
CA HIS A 60 8.83 4.40 13.67
C HIS A 60 8.76 3.82 15.09
N GLY A 61 9.04 2.52 15.26
CA GLY A 61 8.98 1.86 16.56
C GLY A 61 10.33 1.28 16.97
N LEU A 62 10.30 0.37 17.95
CA LEU A 62 11.50 -0.26 18.52
C LEU A 62 11.44 -1.79 18.43
N GLU A 63 10.38 -2.34 17.83
CA GLU A 63 10.18 -3.78 17.76
C GLU A 63 11.09 -4.41 16.69
N PRO A 64 11.76 -5.53 16.96
CA PRO A 64 12.43 -6.28 15.91
C PRO A 64 11.40 -6.93 14.98
N VAL A 65 11.78 -7.11 13.71
CA VAL A 65 10.96 -7.84 12.72
C VAL A 65 11.79 -8.97 12.14
N GLU A 66 11.25 -10.19 12.26
CA GLU A 66 11.86 -11.39 11.72
C GLU A 66 11.85 -11.42 10.18
N LYS A 67 12.84 -12.09 9.60
CA LYS A 67 12.98 -12.26 8.14
C LYS A 67 11.70 -12.77 7.49
N ASP A 68 11.05 -13.76 8.09
CA ASP A 68 9.85 -14.38 7.53
C ASP A 68 8.67 -13.40 7.50
N THR A 69 8.52 -12.54 8.53
CA THR A 69 7.50 -11.48 8.51
C THR A 69 7.77 -10.46 7.41
N ALA A 70 9.03 -10.08 7.20
CA ALA A 70 9.40 -9.17 6.12
C ALA A 70 9.13 -9.78 4.74
N LYS A 71 9.45 -11.07 4.57
CA LYS A 71 9.18 -11.82 3.34
C LYS A 71 7.68 -11.96 3.08
N GLU A 72 6.89 -12.26 4.10
CA GLU A 72 5.42 -12.32 3.98
C GLU A 72 4.82 -10.99 3.52
N LEU A 73 5.32 -9.86 4.04
CA LEU A 73 4.89 -8.54 3.59
C LEU A 73 5.27 -8.29 2.13
N PHE A 74 6.51 -8.62 1.76
CA PHE A 74 6.98 -8.49 0.38
C PHE A 74 6.11 -9.31 -0.58
N ASP A 75 5.88 -10.59 -0.28
CA ASP A 75 5.09 -11.49 -1.12
C ASP A 75 3.65 -11.01 -1.26
N ALA A 76 3.03 -10.56 -0.16
CA ALA A 76 1.68 -10.00 -0.17
C ALA A 76 1.58 -8.75 -1.06
N VAL A 77 2.50 -7.79 -0.91
CA VAL A 77 2.51 -6.56 -1.71
C VAL A 77 2.79 -6.88 -3.18
N ASN A 78 3.68 -7.82 -3.48
CA ASN A 78 4.03 -8.21 -4.85
C ASN A 78 2.81 -8.78 -5.62
N VAL A 79 1.96 -9.56 -4.95
CA VAL A 79 0.71 -10.06 -5.55
C VAL A 79 -0.18 -8.90 -5.99
N TYR A 80 -0.38 -7.89 -5.14
CA TYR A 80 -1.26 -6.76 -5.46
C TYR A 80 -0.65 -5.77 -6.44
N ALA A 81 0.67 -5.57 -6.37
CA ALA A 81 1.36 -4.72 -7.32
C ALA A 81 1.22 -5.25 -8.75
N LYS A 82 1.17 -6.58 -8.94
CA LYS A 82 0.91 -7.21 -10.25
C LYS A 82 -0.51 -7.08 -10.77
N ILE A 83 -1.50 -6.82 -9.90
CA ILE A 83 -2.86 -6.51 -10.34
C ILE A 83 -2.89 -5.16 -11.03
N VAL A 84 -2.15 -4.18 -10.50
CA VAL A 84 -2.10 -2.81 -11.01
C VAL A 84 -1.08 -2.67 -12.15
N LEU A 85 0.01 -3.44 -12.09
CA LEU A 85 1.14 -3.38 -13.01
C LEU A 85 1.56 -4.80 -13.41
N PRO A 86 0.88 -5.42 -14.40
CA PRO A 86 1.15 -6.79 -14.83
C PRO A 86 2.62 -7.06 -15.23
N GLU A 87 3.29 -6.06 -15.80
CA GLU A 87 4.70 -6.07 -16.23
C GLU A 87 5.71 -5.84 -15.09
N LEU A 88 5.26 -5.78 -13.83
CA LEU A 88 6.11 -5.45 -12.69
C LEU A 88 7.40 -6.29 -12.63
N ASN A 89 7.32 -7.58 -12.94
CA ASN A 89 8.51 -8.45 -12.92
C ASN A 89 9.58 -7.99 -13.92
N GLU A 90 9.18 -7.58 -15.13
CA GLU A 90 10.10 -7.12 -16.17
C GLU A 90 10.77 -5.82 -15.74
N LEU A 91 9.98 -4.86 -15.25
CA LEU A 91 10.48 -3.60 -14.70
C LEU A 91 11.43 -3.82 -13.51
N MET A 92 11.14 -4.80 -12.65
CA MET A 92 12.02 -5.15 -11.54
C MET A 92 13.35 -5.74 -12.01
N GLU A 93 13.38 -6.50 -13.12
CA GLU A 93 14.62 -7.01 -13.70
C GLU A 93 15.43 -5.90 -14.37
N GLU A 94 14.79 -5.02 -15.12
CA GLU A 94 15.45 -3.86 -15.77
C GLU A 94 16.01 -2.87 -14.74
N ALA A 95 15.34 -2.72 -13.61
CA ALA A 95 15.78 -1.84 -12.52
C ALA A 95 16.91 -2.45 -11.65
N ARG A 96 17.36 -3.68 -11.92
CA ARG A 96 18.47 -4.28 -11.16
C ARG A 96 19.75 -3.52 -11.40
N PHE A 97 20.56 -3.40 -10.35
CA PHE A 97 21.91 -2.88 -10.48
C PHE A 97 22.70 -3.70 -11.52
N PRO A 98 23.46 -3.05 -12.41
CA PRO A 98 24.36 -3.75 -13.33
C PRO A 98 25.28 -4.69 -12.56
N LYS A 99 25.39 -5.92 -13.04
CA LYS A 99 26.39 -6.86 -12.52
C LYS A 99 27.71 -6.56 -13.22
N LEU A 100 28.78 -6.43 -12.44
CA LEU A 100 30.15 -6.27 -12.92
C LEU A 100 30.66 -7.57 -13.54
#